data_AF-A0A2G4FEZ6-F1
#
_entry.id   AF-A0A2G4FEZ6-F1
#
_cell.length_a   1.000
_cell.length_b   1.000
_cell.length_c   1.000
_cell.angle_alpha   90.00
_cell.angle_beta   90.00
_cell.angle_gamma   90.00
#
_symmetry.space_group_name_H-M   'P 1'
#
loop_
_entity.id
_entity.type
_entity.pdbx_description
1 polymer ?
#
loop_
_entity_poly.entity_id
_entity_poly.type
_entity_poly.pdbx_seq_one_letter_code
_entity_poly.pdbx_strand_id
1 'polypeptide(L)'
;MTAAPDPHTTSGKAEILRERRTEAIDRRGAALENQHARGKMTAMERIDALLDEGSFQQLDGLAKHRSVGFGLENNRPYGDGVITGYGTVDGRPVCVFAQDFTVFGGSLGEVFGEKIVKVMDLAMKTGCPVIGLNDSGGARIQEGVVSLGLYGEIFYRNVQSSGVIPQISMIMGPCAGGAVYSPAITDFTIMVDKTSHMFITGPDVIKTVTGEDVAFEDLGGALTHNSK
;
A
#
# COMPACT_ATOMS: atom_id res chain seq x y z
N MET A 1 -20.56 -27.58 -16.04
CA MET A 1 -19.20 -27.05 -16.29
C MET A 1 -19.25 -26.26 -17.59
N THR A 2 -19.27 -24.94 -17.51
CA THR A 2 -19.13 -24.08 -18.70
C THR A 2 -17.73 -24.28 -19.29
N ALA A 3 -17.62 -24.38 -20.62
CA ALA A 3 -16.33 -24.50 -21.29
C ALA A 3 -15.45 -23.28 -20.98
N ALA A 4 -14.14 -23.48 -20.86
CA ALA A 4 -13.21 -22.38 -20.66
C ALA A 4 -13.35 -21.33 -21.78
N PRO A 5 -13.27 -20.02 -21.47
CA PRO A 5 -13.45 -18.98 -22.47
C PRO A 5 -12.39 -19.05 -23.57
N ASP A 6 -12.81 -18.97 -24.83
CA ASP A 6 -11.91 -19.06 -26.00
C ASP A 6 -11.09 -17.76 -26.18
N PRO A 7 -9.75 -17.79 -26.00
CA PRO A 7 -8.91 -16.60 -26.10
C PRO A 7 -8.80 -16.04 -27.52
N HIS A 8 -9.26 -16.75 -28.54
CA HIS A 8 -9.23 -16.31 -29.93
C HIS A 8 -10.49 -15.54 -30.36
N THR A 9 -11.50 -15.43 -29.49
CA THR A 9 -12.72 -14.66 -29.73
C THR A 9 -12.78 -13.37 -28.92
N THR A 10 -13.52 -12.37 -29.40
CA THR A 10 -13.74 -11.12 -28.65
C THR A 10 -14.50 -11.37 -27.35
N SER A 11 -15.54 -12.22 -27.38
CA SER A 11 -16.33 -12.56 -26.19
C SER A 11 -15.52 -13.35 -25.17
N GLY A 12 -14.72 -14.33 -25.59
CA GLY A 12 -13.86 -15.09 -24.68
C GLY A 12 -12.76 -14.23 -24.05
N LYS A 13 -12.14 -13.31 -24.81
CA LYS A 13 -11.20 -12.32 -24.22
C LYS A 13 -11.86 -11.43 -23.17
N ALA A 14 -13.10 -10.99 -23.39
CA ALA A 14 -13.85 -10.20 -22.42
C ALA A 14 -14.15 -10.98 -21.15
N GLU A 15 -14.47 -12.28 -21.27
CA GLU A 15 -14.71 -13.15 -20.13
C GLU A 15 -13.43 -13.41 -19.33
N ILE A 16 -12.32 -13.71 -20.00
CA ILE A 16 -11.00 -13.85 -19.36
C ILE A 16 -10.64 -12.60 -18.55
N LEU A 17 -10.96 -11.40 -19.06
CA LEU A 17 -10.74 -10.17 -18.32
C LEU A 17 -11.62 -10.07 -17.06
N ARG A 18 -12.90 -10.47 -17.14
CA ARG A 18 -13.79 -10.51 -15.97
C ARG A 18 -13.28 -11.49 -14.92
N GLU A 19 -12.92 -12.71 -15.33
CA GLU A 19 -12.36 -13.73 -14.45
C GLU A 19 -11.11 -13.23 -13.71
N ARG A 20 -10.18 -12.58 -14.41
CA ARG A 20 -8.97 -12.02 -13.79
C ARG A 20 -9.27 -10.89 -12.80
N ARG A 21 -10.27 -10.06 -13.09
CA ARG A 21 -10.71 -8.99 -12.17
C ARG A 21 -11.33 -9.57 -10.91
N THR A 22 -12.17 -10.59 -11.05
CA THR A 22 -12.73 -11.32 -9.90
C THR A 22 -11.63 -11.99 -9.08
N GLU A 23 -10.68 -12.66 -9.73
CA GLU A 23 -9.52 -13.29 -9.06
C GLU A 23 -8.67 -12.29 -8.28
N ALA A 24 -8.50 -11.08 -8.80
CA ALA A 24 -7.75 -10.02 -8.13
C ALA A 24 -8.40 -9.55 -6.82
N ILE A 25 -9.71 -9.75 -6.67
CA ILE A 25 -10.51 -9.39 -5.49
C ILE A 25 -10.58 -10.59 -4.51
N ASP A 26 -10.89 -11.80 -5.01
CA ASP A 26 -11.35 -12.92 -4.17
C ASP A 26 -10.27 -13.72 -3.44
N ARG A 27 -9.00 -13.69 -3.86
CA ARG A 27 -7.99 -14.68 -3.41
C ARG A 27 -7.47 -14.55 -1.96
N ARG A 28 -8.14 -13.79 -1.09
CA ARG A 28 -7.53 -13.33 0.19
C ARG A 28 -8.27 -13.78 1.45
N GLY A 29 -9.36 -14.55 1.35
CA GLY A 29 -10.28 -14.92 2.44
C GLY A 29 -9.66 -15.05 3.85
N ALA A 30 -8.80 -16.04 4.09
CA ALA A 30 -8.20 -16.25 5.41
C ALA A 30 -7.29 -15.10 5.89
N ALA A 31 -6.62 -14.39 4.98
CA ALA A 31 -5.80 -13.23 5.32
C ALA A 31 -6.67 -11.98 5.62
N LEU A 32 -7.80 -11.84 4.93
CA LEU A 32 -8.81 -10.79 5.23
C LEU A 32 -9.44 -11.03 6.60
N GLU A 33 -9.84 -12.27 6.91
CA GLU A 33 -10.39 -12.62 8.22
C GLU A 33 -9.40 -12.31 9.36
N ASN A 34 -8.12 -12.62 9.17
CA ASN A 34 -7.07 -12.27 10.13
C ASN A 34 -6.90 -10.76 10.29
N GLN A 35 -7.06 -9.98 9.22
CA GLN A 35 -7.01 -8.51 9.27
C GLN A 35 -8.21 -7.96 10.05
N HIS A 36 -9.41 -8.45 9.76
CA HIS A 36 -10.64 -8.07 10.47
C HIS A 36 -10.62 -8.47 11.94
N ALA A 37 -10.08 -9.66 12.27
CA ALA A 37 -9.93 -10.14 13.65
C ALA A 37 -9.02 -9.23 14.50
N ARG A 38 -8.14 -8.43 13.86
CA ARG A 38 -7.30 -7.41 14.50
C ARG A 38 -7.99 -6.05 14.60
N GLY A 39 -9.28 -5.96 14.29
CA GLY A 39 -10.05 -4.71 14.27
C GLY A 39 -9.67 -3.77 13.13
N LYS A 40 -9.06 -4.29 12.05
CA LYS A 40 -8.59 -3.47 10.92
C LYS A 40 -9.43 -3.71 9.68
N MET A 41 -9.71 -2.62 8.98
CA MET A 41 -10.24 -2.67 7.62
C MET A 41 -9.16 -3.18 6.64
N THR A 42 -9.61 -3.77 5.55
CA THR A 42 -8.78 -4.12 4.38
C THR A 42 -8.38 -2.87 3.62
N ALA A 43 -7.38 -2.98 2.73
CA ALA A 43 -6.96 -1.85 1.91
C ALA A 43 -8.09 -1.28 1.02
N MET A 44 -8.96 -2.16 0.49
CA MET A 44 -10.09 -1.73 -0.33
C MET A 44 -11.18 -1.08 0.50
N GLU A 45 -11.56 -1.66 1.64
CA GLU A 45 -12.55 -1.06 2.55
C GLU A 45 -12.13 0.33 3.02
N ARG A 46 -10.82 0.57 3.24
CA ARG A 46 -10.29 1.89 3.59
C ARG A 46 -10.45 2.90 2.45
N ILE A 47 -10.27 2.47 1.20
CA ILE A 47 -10.52 3.31 0.02
C ILE A 47 -12.00 3.65 -0.08
N ASP A 48 -12.87 2.64 0.05
CA ASP A 48 -14.33 2.80 -0.06
C ASP A 48 -14.89 3.69 1.06
N ALA A 49 -14.32 3.65 2.26
CA ALA A 49 -14.72 4.53 3.35
C ALA A 49 -14.19 5.96 3.23
N LEU A 50 -13.10 6.17 2.48
CA LEU A 50 -12.49 7.48 2.28
C LEU A 50 -13.14 8.23 1.11
N LEU A 51 -13.36 7.54 0.00
CA LEU A 51 -13.81 8.14 -1.26
C LEU A 51 -15.33 8.15 -1.37
N ASP A 52 -15.85 9.08 -2.16
CA ASP A 52 -17.28 9.14 -2.48
C ASP A 52 -17.70 7.85 -3.21
N GLU A 53 -18.90 7.35 -2.89
CA GLU A 53 -19.43 6.10 -3.44
C GLU A 53 -19.40 6.09 -4.98
N GLY A 54 -18.83 5.02 -5.55
CA GLY A 54 -18.73 4.84 -7.00
C GLY A 54 -17.71 5.74 -7.72
N SER A 55 -16.99 6.60 -7.00
CA SER A 55 -16.00 7.51 -7.61
C SER A 55 -14.67 6.83 -7.93
N PHE A 56 -14.33 5.74 -7.21
CA PHE A 56 -13.01 5.13 -7.31
C PHE A 56 -12.76 4.47 -8.67
N GLN A 57 -11.65 4.87 -9.29
CA GLN A 57 -11.13 4.30 -10.53
C GLN A 57 -9.75 3.69 -10.25
N GLN A 58 -9.74 2.35 -10.18
CA GLN A 58 -8.52 1.60 -9.88
C GLN A 58 -7.54 1.63 -11.05
N LEU A 59 -6.26 1.84 -10.74
CA LEU A 59 -5.13 1.71 -11.64
C LEU A 59 -4.38 0.41 -11.36
N ASP A 60 -3.84 -0.20 -12.41
CA ASP A 60 -2.92 -1.35 -12.32
C ASP A 60 -3.46 -2.52 -11.45
N GLY A 61 -4.78 -2.73 -11.45
CA GLY A 61 -5.42 -3.79 -10.66
C GLY A 61 -4.95 -5.20 -11.01
N LEU A 62 -4.46 -5.41 -12.23
CA LEU A 62 -3.95 -6.69 -12.72
C LEU A 62 -2.41 -6.76 -12.79
N ALA A 63 -1.70 -5.79 -12.19
CA ALA A 63 -0.24 -5.83 -12.10
C ALA A 63 0.26 -7.00 -11.24
N LYS A 64 1.46 -7.50 -11.53
CA LYS A 64 2.13 -8.58 -10.79
C LYS A 64 3.62 -8.27 -10.70
N HIS A 65 4.28 -8.60 -9.60
CA HIS A 65 5.75 -8.51 -9.56
C HIS A 65 6.38 -9.42 -10.64
N ARG A 66 7.60 -9.04 -11.01
CA ARG A 66 8.42 -9.70 -12.02
C ARG A 66 9.68 -10.35 -11.44
N SER A 67 9.86 -10.25 -10.13
CA SER A 67 10.96 -10.91 -9.42
C SER A 67 10.96 -12.44 -9.64
N VAL A 68 12.17 -12.97 -9.78
CA VAL A 68 12.49 -14.39 -9.88
C VAL A 68 13.56 -14.69 -8.84
N GLY A 69 13.32 -15.66 -7.98
CA GLY A 69 14.23 -15.97 -6.87
C GLY A 69 13.51 -16.06 -5.52
N PHE A 70 14.11 -16.83 -4.61
CA PHE A 70 13.56 -17.11 -3.28
C PHE A 70 12.12 -17.67 -3.31
N GLY A 71 11.71 -18.29 -4.42
CA GLY A 71 10.38 -18.87 -4.60
C GLY A 71 9.25 -17.88 -4.88
N LEU A 72 9.54 -16.57 -5.02
CA LEU A 72 8.55 -15.53 -5.28
C LEU A 72 7.79 -15.77 -6.59
N GLU A 73 8.45 -16.34 -7.60
CA GLU A 73 7.83 -16.61 -8.89
C GLU A 73 6.59 -17.52 -8.82
N ASN A 74 6.46 -18.32 -7.75
CA ASN A 74 5.35 -19.24 -7.54
C ASN A 74 4.09 -18.56 -6.98
N ASN A 75 4.20 -17.33 -6.48
CA ASN A 75 3.06 -16.59 -5.94
C ASN A 75 3.09 -15.15 -6.46
N ARG A 76 2.34 -14.85 -7.51
CA ARG A 76 2.28 -13.53 -8.16
C ARG A 76 0.90 -12.90 -8.00
N PRO A 77 0.55 -12.36 -6.82
CA PRO A 77 -0.76 -11.80 -6.56
C PRO A 77 -1.04 -10.60 -7.46
N TYR A 78 -2.27 -10.50 -7.96
CA TYR A 78 -2.72 -9.32 -8.67
C TYR A 78 -2.72 -8.09 -7.75
N GLY A 79 -2.28 -6.96 -8.31
CA GLY A 79 -2.11 -5.69 -7.62
C GLY A 79 -0.75 -5.53 -6.93
N ASP A 80 0.02 -6.61 -6.75
CA ASP A 80 1.33 -6.66 -6.09
C ASP A 80 1.40 -6.10 -4.65
N GLY A 81 0.25 -6.06 -3.95
CA GLY A 81 0.17 -5.66 -2.55
C GLY A 81 -0.10 -4.17 -2.31
N VAL A 82 -0.42 -3.41 -3.34
CA VAL A 82 -0.93 -2.04 -3.21
C VAL A 82 -2.11 -1.82 -4.16
N ILE A 83 -3.16 -1.19 -3.65
CA ILE A 83 -4.29 -0.71 -4.45
C ILE A 83 -4.04 0.76 -4.75
N THR A 84 -4.07 1.16 -6.02
CA THR A 84 -3.85 2.55 -6.42
C THR A 84 -4.97 3.02 -7.33
N GLY A 85 -5.22 4.32 -7.36
CA GLY A 85 -6.23 4.91 -8.22
C GLY A 85 -6.51 6.36 -7.91
N TYR A 86 -7.65 6.82 -8.40
CA TYR A 86 -8.16 8.16 -8.15
C TYR A 86 -9.67 8.09 -7.95
N GLY A 87 -10.24 9.13 -7.37
CA GLY A 87 -11.67 9.27 -7.15
C GLY A 87 -11.98 10.66 -6.64
N THR A 88 -13.02 10.79 -5.83
CA THR A 88 -13.39 12.06 -5.21
C THR A 88 -13.58 11.93 -3.70
N VAL A 89 -13.33 13.02 -2.98
CA VAL A 89 -13.71 13.22 -1.57
C VAL A 89 -14.49 14.52 -1.51
N ASP A 90 -15.74 14.48 -1.08
CA ASP A 90 -16.66 15.63 -1.09
C ASP A 90 -16.74 16.26 -2.51
N GLY A 91 -16.76 15.41 -3.54
CA GLY A 91 -16.78 15.82 -4.95
C GLY A 91 -15.48 16.42 -5.50
N ARG A 92 -14.41 16.49 -4.70
CA ARG A 92 -13.11 17.05 -5.11
C ARG A 92 -12.16 15.92 -5.55
N PRO A 93 -11.42 16.07 -6.66
CA PRO A 93 -10.56 15.02 -7.16
C PRO A 93 -9.43 14.71 -6.18
N VAL A 94 -9.14 13.43 -5.97
CA VAL A 94 -7.99 12.97 -5.19
C VAL A 94 -7.35 11.74 -5.84
N CYS A 95 -6.05 11.59 -5.63
CA CYS A 95 -5.30 10.38 -5.92
C CYS A 95 -5.07 9.60 -4.62
N VAL A 96 -5.13 8.28 -4.68
CA VAL A 96 -4.98 7.42 -3.49
C VAL A 96 -4.15 6.18 -3.78
N PHE A 97 -3.34 5.78 -2.80
CA PHE A 97 -2.78 4.43 -2.72
C PHE A 97 -3.06 3.83 -1.34
N ALA A 98 -3.37 2.54 -1.30
CA ALA A 98 -3.60 1.79 -0.07
C ALA A 98 -2.76 0.52 -0.06
N GLN A 99 -1.89 0.40 0.94
CA GLN A 99 -1.01 -0.75 1.11
C GLN A 99 -1.80 -1.92 1.70
N ASP A 100 -1.70 -3.09 1.08
CA ASP A 100 -2.43 -4.29 1.48
C ASP A 100 -1.53 -5.22 2.28
N PHE A 101 -1.68 -5.17 3.60
CA PHE A 101 -0.92 -6.00 4.54
C PHE A 101 -1.11 -7.51 4.30
N THR A 102 -2.24 -7.92 3.71
CA THR A 102 -2.53 -9.34 3.42
C THR A 102 -1.63 -9.92 2.32
N VAL A 103 -0.96 -9.05 1.55
CA VAL A 103 -0.06 -9.42 0.47
C VAL A 103 1.39 -9.15 0.90
N PHE A 104 2.14 -10.23 1.13
CA PHE A 104 3.55 -10.16 1.56
C PHE A 104 3.79 -9.25 2.78
N GLY A 105 2.84 -9.15 3.71
CA GLY A 105 2.95 -8.26 4.88
C GLY A 105 2.99 -6.77 4.51
N GLY A 106 2.42 -6.39 3.36
CA GLY A 106 2.46 -5.03 2.84
C GLY A 106 3.86 -4.58 2.43
N SER A 107 4.80 -5.51 2.25
CA SER A 107 6.18 -5.18 1.92
C SER A 107 6.29 -4.60 0.50
N LEU A 108 7.00 -3.48 0.39
CA LEU A 108 7.23 -2.77 -0.87
C LEU A 108 8.20 -3.56 -1.75
N GLY A 109 7.71 -4.02 -2.90
CA GLY A 109 8.50 -4.54 -4.01
C GLY A 109 8.59 -3.56 -5.18
N GLU A 110 9.18 -3.99 -6.29
CA GLU A 110 9.40 -3.17 -7.49
C GLU A 110 8.08 -2.67 -8.10
N VAL A 111 7.17 -3.59 -8.45
CA VAL A 111 5.91 -3.24 -9.14
C VAL A 111 4.96 -2.51 -8.20
N PHE A 112 4.93 -2.90 -6.92
CA PHE A 112 4.28 -2.12 -5.86
C PHE A 112 4.75 -0.65 -5.88
N GLY A 113 6.06 -0.42 -5.86
CA GLY A 113 6.63 0.92 -5.84
C GLY A 113 6.28 1.72 -7.10
N GLU A 114 6.37 1.10 -8.27
CA GLU A 114 6.00 1.71 -9.55
C GLU A 114 4.54 2.18 -9.58
N LYS A 115 3.62 1.42 -8.95
CA LYS A 115 2.22 1.80 -8.86
C LYS A 115 2.01 3.05 -8.01
N ILE A 116 2.73 3.17 -6.89
CA ILE A 116 2.69 4.37 -6.04
C ILE A 116 3.28 5.56 -6.80
N VAL A 117 4.45 5.38 -7.41
CA VAL A 117 5.09 6.38 -8.27
C VAL A 117 4.11 6.90 -9.33
N LYS A 118 3.41 5.99 -10.03
CA LYS A 118 2.42 6.36 -11.05
C LYS A 118 1.29 7.21 -10.49
N VAL A 119 0.77 6.90 -9.30
CA VAL A 119 -0.34 7.66 -8.72
C VAL A 119 0.10 9.02 -8.20
N MET A 120 1.34 9.13 -7.68
CA MET A 120 1.94 10.41 -7.29
C MET A 120 2.19 11.30 -8.51
N ASP A 121 2.72 10.74 -9.60
CA ASP A 121 2.92 11.45 -10.86
C ASP A 121 1.59 11.93 -11.46
N LEU A 122 0.53 11.12 -11.34
CA LEU A 122 -0.81 11.52 -11.75
C LEU A 122 -1.31 12.69 -10.90
N ALA A 123 -1.21 12.61 -9.57
CA ALA A 123 -1.64 13.65 -8.65
C ALA A 123 -0.95 15.00 -8.94
N MET A 124 0.37 14.96 -9.14
CA MET A 124 1.17 16.13 -9.51
C MET A 124 0.77 16.70 -10.87
N LYS A 125 0.52 15.82 -11.85
CA LYS A 125 0.12 16.23 -13.20
C LYS A 125 -1.26 16.89 -13.22
N THR A 126 -2.19 16.43 -12.40
CA THR A 126 -3.56 16.97 -12.35
C THR A 126 -3.75 18.05 -11.29
N GLY A 127 -2.75 18.29 -10.44
CA GLY A 127 -2.82 19.27 -9.36
C GLY A 127 -3.84 18.91 -8.28
N CYS A 128 -4.02 17.62 -7.99
CA CYS A 128 -4.93 17.16 -6.93
C CYS A 128 -4.16 16.54 -5.75
N PRO A 129 -4.77 16.47 -4.55
CA PRO A 129 -4.16 15.83 -3.40
C PRO A 129 -3.80 14.36 -3.63
N VAL A 130 -2.75 13.89 -2.97
CA VAL A 130 -2.41 12.47 -2.86
C VAL A 130 -2.57 11.99 -1.43
N ILE A 131 -3.30 10.89 -1.25
CA ILE A 131 -3.57 10.26 0.04
C ILE A 131 -2.93 8.88 0.06
N GLY A 132 -1.99 8.66 0.97
CA GLY A 132 -1.35 7.37 1.22
C GLY A 132 -1.96 6.67 2.43
N LEU A 133 -2.52 5.47 2.26
CA LEU A 133 -3.01 4.63 3.35
C LEU A 133 -1.95 3.56 3.64
N ASN A 134 -1.12 3.82 4.64
CA ASN A 134 0.09 3.08 4.96
C ASN A 134 -0.18 1.92 5.94
N ASP A 135 0.25 0.72 5.55
CA ASP A 135 0.15 -0.54 6.29
C ASP A 135 1.19 -1.53 5.70
N SER A 136 2.46 -1.26 5.98
CA SER A 136 3.63 -1.93 5.40
C SER A 136 4.64 -2.38 6.45
N GLY A 137 5.01 -3.66 6.37
CA GLY A 137 6.13 -4.24 7.12
C GLY A 137 7.52 -3.79 6.66
N GLY A 138 7.65 -2.91 5.66
CA GLY A 138 8.93 -2.38 5.17
C GLY A 138 9.29 -2.83 3.75
N ALA A 139 10.58 -3.01 3.47
CA ALA A 139 11.05 -3.44 2.15
C ALA A 139 10.82 -4.94 1.93
N ARG A 140 10.45 -5.33 0.70
CA ARG A 140 10.41 -6.75 0.32
C ARG A 140 11.84 -7.24 0.09
N ILE A 141 12.40 -7.88 1.12
CA ILE A 141 13.81 -8.29 1.18
C ILE A 141 14.19 -9.21 0.01
N GLN A 142 13.27 -10.09 -0.39
CA GLN A 142 13.48 -11.07 -1.44
C GLN A 142 13.68 -10.46 -2.84
N GLU A 143 13.18 -9.23 -3.07
CA GLU A 143 13.44 -8.49 -4.32
C GLU A 143 14.76 -7.70 -4.27
N GLY A 144 15.34 -7.54 -3.08
CA GLY A 144 16.65 -6.93 -2.88
C GLY A 144 16.66 -5.42 -3.07
N VAL A 145 17.72 -4.90 -3.70
CA VAL A 145 17.99 -3.46 -3.78
C VAL A 145 16.98 -2.69 -4.62
N VAL A 146 16.21 -3.37 -5.49
CA VAL A 146 15.18 -2.71 -6.30
C VAL A 146 14.09 -2.10 -5.42
N SER A 147 13.72 -2.76 -4.31
CA SER A 147 12.79 -2.24 -3.31
C SER A 147 13.30 -0.93 -2.71
N LEU A 148 14.61 -0.81 -2.48
CA LEU A 148 15.23 0.42 -1.96
C LEU A 148 15.26 1.54 -3.01
N GLY A 149 15.52 1.19 -4.27
CA GLY A 149 15.44 2.14 -5.38
C GLY A 149 14.06 2.77 -5.49
N LEU A 150 13.01 1.96 -5.39
CA LEU A 150 11.62 2.45 -5.44
C LEU A 150 11.22 3.25 -4.21
N TYR A 151 11.77 2.97 -3.02
CA TYR A 151 11.67 3.91 -1.90
C TYR A 151 12.25 5.28 -2.25
N GLY A 152 13.43 5.31 -2.87
CA GLY A 152 14.06 6.55 -3.34
C GLY A 152 13.19 7.33 -4.33
N GLU A 153 12.59 6.63 -5.30
CA GLU A 153 11.68 7.23 -6.29
C GLU A 153 10.41 7.84 -5.65
N ILE A 154 9.87 7.20 -4.61
CA ILE A 154 8.73 7.71 -3.83
C ILE A 154 9.16 8.94 -3.03
N PHE A 155 10.28 8.89 -2.31
CA PHE A 155 10.77 10.03 -1.53
C PHE A 155 11.08 11.24 -2.41
N TYR A 156 11.70 11.01 -3.56
CA TYR A 156 11.96 12.05 -4.55
C TYR A 156 10.65 12.76 -4.94
N ARG A 157 9.60 12.02 -5.24
CA ARG A 157 8.29 12.59 -5.58
C ARG A 157 7.62 13.26 -4.40
N ASN A 158 7.78 12.77 -3.17
CA ASN A 158 7.27 13.47 -2.00
C ASN A 158 7.88 14.86 -1.87
N VAL A 159 9.21 14.96 -2.07
CA VAL A 159 9.93 16.25 -2.04
C VAL A 159 9.50 17.15 -3.20
N GLN A 160 9.41 16.62 -4.44
CA GLN A 160 8.97 17.40 -5.59
C GLN A 160 7.52 17.91 -5.45
N SER A 161 6.67 17.17 -4.73
CA SER A 161 5.28 17.51 -4.49
C SER A 161 5.07 18.42 -3.28
N SER A 162 6.09 18.58 -2.45
CA SER A 162 6.04 19.33 -1.18
C SER A 162 5.69 20.79 -1.42
N GLY A 163 4.56 21.24 -0.85
CA GLY A 163 4.05 22.60 -1.05
C GLY A 163 3.41 22.85 -2.42
N VAL A 164 3.25 21.82 -3.26
CA VAL A 164 2.61 21.92 -4.60
C VAL A 164 1.22 21.29 -4.59
N ILE A 165 1.12 20.03 -4.18
CA ILE A 165 -0.15 19.35 -3.94
C ILE A 165 -0.22 18.91 -2.47
N PRO A 166 -1.41 18.90 -1.83
CA PRO A 166 -1.53 18.35 -0.49
C PRO A 166 -1.21 16.86 -0.47
N GLN A 167 -0.30 16.47 0.41
CA GLN A 167 0.12 15.10 0.65
C GLN A 167 -0.33 14.69 2.05
N ILE A 168 -1.16 13.65 2.13
CA ILE A 168 -1.72 13.16 3.40
C ILE A 168 -1.34 11.69 3.56
N SER A 169 -0.70 11.36 4.67
CA SER A 169 -0.40 9.98 5.05
C SER A 169 -1.29 9.54 6.21
N MET A 170 -2.01 8.44 6.01
CA MET A 170 -2.78 7.77 7.04
C MET A 170 -2.08 6.47 7.42
N ILE A 171 -1.61 6.39 8.65
CA ILE A 171 -0.96 5.20 9.18
C ILE A 171 -2.04 4.33 9.85
N MET A 172 -2.37 3.21 9.21
CA MET A 172 -3.44 2.31 9.62
C MET A 172 -2.92 0.91 9.99
N GLY A 173 -1.59 0.80 10.11
CA GLY A 173 -0.89 -0.41 10.53
C GLY A 173 0.59 -0.16 10.80
N PRO A 174 1.45 -1.20 10.78
CA PRO A 174 2.88 -0.97 10.78
C PRO A 174 3.31 -0.11 9.60
N CYS A 175 4.28 0.76 9.86
CA CYS A 175 5.07 1.46 8.87
C CYS A 175 6.51 1.39 9.39
N ALA A 176 7.28 0.44 8.87
CA ALA A 176 8.57 0.06 9.44
C ALA A 176 9.73 0.32 8.48
N GLY A 177 10.91 0.62 9.04
CA GLY A 177 12.13 0.78 8.27
C GLY A 177 12.09 2.01 7.38
N GLY A 178 12.52 1.88 6.12
CA GLY A 178 12.53 2.99 5.16
C GLY A 178 11.15 3.57 4.86
N ALA A 179 10.07 2.79 5.05
CA ALA A 179 8.71 3.23 4.74
C ALA A 179 8.28 4.50 5.47
N VAL A 180 8.81 4.74 6.67
CA VAL A 180 8.43 5.89 7.51
C VAL A 180 8.85 7.24 6.95
N TYR A 181 9.86 7.27 6.06
CA TYR A 181 10.37 8.53 5.53
C TYR A 181 9.39 9.19 4.55
N SER A 182 8.56 8.42 3.85
CA SER A 182 7.55 9.01 2.96
C SER A 182 6.50 9.80 3.75
N PRO A 183 5.80 9.23 4.77
CA PRO A 183 4.92 10.00 5.64
C PRO A 183 5.59 11.19 6.32
N ALA A 184 6.85 11.06 6.75
CA ALA A 184 7.59 12.14 7.39
C ALA A 184 7.80 13.38 6.49
N ILE A 185 7.74 13.23 5.16
CA ILE A 185 7.85 14.33 4.19
C ILE A 185 6.47 14.91 3.83
N THR A 186 5.39 14.14 4.00
CA THR A 186 4.03 14.61 3.68
C THR A 186 3.56 15.72 4.62
N ASP A 187 2.58 16.51 4.18
CA ASP A 187 2.11 17.68 4.94
C ASP A 187 1.39 17.27 6.24
N PHE A 188 0.64 16.17 6.22
CA PHE A 188 -0.08 15.65 7.37
C PHE A 188 0.09 14.13 7.51
N THR A 189 0.48 13.70 8.71
CA THR A 189 0.47 12.29 9.11
C THR A 189 -0.61 12.05 10.16
N ILE A 190 -1.55 11.17 9.86
CA ILE A 190 -2.68 10.80 10.70
C ILE A 190 -2.48 9.35 11.15
N MET A 191 -2.40 9.11 12.45
CA MET A 191 -2.21 7.77 13.02
C MET A 191 -3.46 7.29 13.74
N VAL A 192 -3.79 6.00 13.63
CA VAL A 192 -4.89 5.37 14.36
C VAL A 192 -4.38 4.82 15.69
N ASP A 193 -4.99 5.22 16.80
CA ASP A 193 -4.60 4.78 18.14
C ASP A 193 -4.61 3.24 18.25
N LYS A 194 -3.62 2.70 18.96
CA LYS A 194 -3.36 1.26 19.24
C LYS A 194 -3.17 0.31 18.05
N THR A 195 -3.53 0.73 16.85
CA THR A 195 -3.57 -0.15 15.67
C THR A 195 -2.55 0.24 14.60
N SER A 196 -1.91 1.40 14.76
CA SER A 196 -0.86 1.92 13.87
C SER A 196 0.45 2.13 14.61
N HIS A 197 1.57 1.92 13.89
CA HIS A 197 2.90 2.06 14.45
C HIS A 197 3.88 2.60 13.41
N MET A 198 4.77 3.52 13.79
CA MET A 198 5.86 4.01 12.96
C MET A 198 7.20 3.87 13.70
N PHE A 199 8.17 3.21 13.09
CA PHE A 199 9.53 3.12 13.63
C PHE A 199 10.55 2.75 12.53
N ILE A 200 11.75 3.32 12.60
CA ILE A 200 12.85 2.96 11.68
C ILE A 200 13.40 1.58 12.05
N THR A 201 13.64 1.36 13.35
CA THR A 201 14.23 0.12 13.87
C THR A 201 13.24 -0.56 14.78
N GLY A 202 12.98 -1.84 14.57
CA GLY A 202 12.04 -2.61 15.40
C GLY A 202 12.58 -2.92 16.81
N PRO A 203 11.70 -3.20 17.79
CA PRO A 203 12.08 -3.52 19.17
C PRO A 203 13.12 -4.63 19.32
N ASP A 204 13.02 -5.70 18.53
CA ASP A 204 13.93 -6.85 18.62
C ASP A 204 15.38 -6.47 18.32
N VAL A 205 15.58 -5.54 17.37
CA VAL A 205 16.91 -5.01 17.02
C VAL A 205 17.41 -4.06 18.10
N ILE A 206 16.54 -3.22 18.66
CA ILE A 206 16.88 -2.32 19.77
C ILE A 206 17.37 -3.13 20.97
N LYS A 207 16.63 -4.18 21.37
CA LYS A 207 17.01 -5.07 22.45
C LYS A 207 18.36 -5.73 22.22
N THR A 208 18.60 -6.23 21.01
CA THR A 208 19.84 -6.92 20.67
C THR A 208 21.06 -5.99 20.69
N VAL A 209 20.90 -4.73 20.26
CA VAL A 209 22.00 -3.77 20.11
C VAL A 209 22.26 -2.98 21.40
N THR A 210 21.21 -2.59 22.11
CA THR A 210 21.28 -1.67 23.25
C THR A 210 20.98 -2.33 24.60
N GLY A 211 20.33 -3.50 24.59
CA GLY A 211 19.81 -4.16 25.79
C GLY A 211 18.47 -3.61 26.28
N GLU A 212 17.91 -2.58 25.64
CA GLU A 212 16.64 -1.97 26.04
C GLU A 212 15.44 -2.82 25.61
N ASP A 213 14.55 -3.09 26.57
CA ASP A 213 13.25 -3.72 26.33
C ASP A 213 12.18 -2.63 26.15
N VAL A 214 11.64 -2.50 24.93
CA VAL A 214 10.59 -1.53 24.59
C VAL A 214 9.47 -2.22 23.79
N ALA A 215 8.21 -1.93 24.09
CA ALA A 215 7.09 -2.45 23.31
C ALA A 215 6.88 -1.65 22.01
N PHE A 216 6.22 -2.25 21.01
CA PHE A 216 5.88 -1.55 19.76
C PHE A 216 5.08 -0.26 20.00
N GLU A 217 4.07 -0.31 20.88
CA GLU A 217 3.21 0.82 21.21
C GLU A 217 4.01 1.96 21.87
N ASP A 218 4.91 1.63 22.81
CA ASP A 218 5.72 2.63 23.50
C ASP A 218 6.78 3.24 22.57
N LEU A 219 7.37 2.42 21.68
CA LEU A 219 8.39 2.85 20.73
C LEU A 219 7.84 3.77 19.64
N GLY A 220 6.68 3.43 19.09
CA GLY A 220 6.21 4.03 17.85
C GLY A 220 4.71 4.00 17.65
N GLY A 221 3.92 3.81 18.71
CA GLY A 221 2.46 3.93 18.65
C GLY A 221 2.01 5.36 18.36
N ALA A 222 0.73 5.50 18.00
CA ALA A 222 0.14 6.79 17.64
C ALA A 222 0.29 7.84 18.76
N LEU A 223 0.09 7.44 20.02
CA LEU A 223 0.24 8.37 21.14
C LEU A 223 1.69 8.87 21.26
N THR A 224 2.69 8.01 21.12
CA THR A 224 4.11 8.39 21.19
C THR A 224 4.47 9.45 20.15
N HIS A 225 3.95 9.32 18.93
CA HIS A 225 4.19 10.28 17.84
C HIS A 225 3.35 11.56 17.91
N ASN A 226 2.33 11.61 18.78
CA ASN A 226 1.38 12.73 18.87
C ASN A 226 1.37 13.45 20.23
N SER A 227 2.15 13.02 21.23
CA SER A 227 2.06 13.50 22.62
C SER A 227 3.23 14.34 23.13
N LYS A 228 4.00 14.97 22.23
CA LYS A 228 5.07 15.91 22.60
C LYS A 228 5.11 17.11 21.68
#